data_AF-A0A3R7WM03-F1
#
_entry.id   AF-A0A3R7WM03-F1
#
_cell.length_a   1.000
_cell.length_b   1.000
_cell.length_c   1.000
_cell.angle_alpha   90.00
_cell.angle_beta   90.00
_cell.angle_gamma   90.00
#
_symmetry.space_group_name_H-M   'P 1'
#
loop_
_entity.id
_entity.type
_entity.pdbx_description
1 polymer ?
#
loop_
_entity_poly.entity_id
_entity_poly.type
_entity_poly.pdbx_seq_one_letter_code
_entity_poly.pdbx_strand_id
1 'polypeptide(L)'
;MRLLIRPGKAWRILAHGRPYSTAPPTSVASQRIYVSPHEHLDLTPRTAWDIVSAASALHADKVALICGVTHKQVTHREFVVSVKAIAASLAQRGVTKGTVRKGTMTSAAFTDRLP
;
A
#
# COMPACT_ATOMS: atom_id res chain seq x y z
N MET A 1 -12.77 62.30 -21.37
CA MET A 1 -12.07 63.48 -20.81
C MET A 1 -10.65 63.07 -20.49
N ARG A 2 -9.68 63.70 -21.16
CA ARG A 2 -8.28 63.30 -21.31
C ARG A 2 -7.50 63.78 -20.07
N LEU A 3 -6.96 62.88 -19.24
CA LEU A 3 -6.10 63.28 -18.13
C LEU A 3 -4.63 63.23 -18.57
N LEU A 4 -4.08 64.43 -18.76
CA LEU A 4 -2.70 64.74 -19.08
C LEU A 4 -1.79 64.34 -17.89
N ILE A 5 -0.82 63.46 -18.12
CA ILE A 5 0.27 63.23 -17.17
C ILE A 5 1.41 64.19 -17.52
N ARG A 6 1.73 65.10 -16.59
CA ARG A 6 2.84 66.06 -16.71
C ARG A 6 4.20 65.35 -16.69
N PRO A 7 5.18 65.76 -17.51
CA PRO A 7 6.51 65.18 -17.51
C PRO A 7 7.34 65.84 -16.41
N GLY A 8 7.95 65.04 -15.54
CA GLY A 8 8.87 65.59 -14.55
C GLY A 8 9.12 64.67 -13.37
N LYS A 9 9.95 63.64 -13.59
CA LYS A 9 11.13 63.31 -12.77
C LYS A 9 11.66 61.93 -13.18
N ALA A 10 12.80 61.97 -13.87
CA ALA A 10 13.63 60.81 -14.14
C ALA A 10 14.19 60.29 -12.81
N TRP A 11 13.83 59.08 -12.42
CA TRP A 11 14.56 58.32 -11.42
C TRP A 11 15.55 57.42 -12.17
N ARG A 12 16.81 57.87 -12.22
CA ARG A 12 17.95 57.00 -12.59
C ARG A 12 18.07 55.92 -11.54
N ILE A 13 17.73 54.67 -11.89
CA ILE A 13 18.26 53.52 -11.16
C ILE A 13 19.71 53.35 -11.64
N LEU A 14 20.66 53.66 -10.75
CA LEU A 14 22.04 53.23 -10.90
C LEU A 14 22.05 51.70 -10.85
N ALA A 15 22.13 51.08 -12.02
CA ALA A 15 22.40 49.65 -12.15
C ALA A 15 23.82 49.38 -11.65
N HIS A 16 23.98 49.08 -10.37
CA HIS A 16 25.15 48.36 -9.90
C HIS A 16 25.00 46.91 -10.39
N GLY A 17 25.41 46.68 -11.64
CA GLY A 17 25.48 45.35 -12.22
C GLY A 17 26.48 44.50 -11.46
N ARG A 18 26.01 43.64 -10.57
CA ARG A 18 26.69 42.36 -10.36
C ARG A 18 26.28 41.46 -11.53
N PRO A 19 27.21 40.86 -12.28
CA PRO A 19 26.82 39.85 -13.25
C PRO A 19 26.12 38.73 -12.46
N TYR A 20 24.86 38.47 -12.77
CA TYR A 20 24.22 37.25 -12.35
C TYR A 20 25.01 36.10 -12.98
N SER A 21 25.64 35.27 -12.15
CA SER A 21 26.29 34.07 -12.63
C SER A 21 25.22 33.20 -13.28
N THR A 22 25.33 32.97 -14.58
CA THR A 22 24.51 32.01 -15.34
C THR A 22 25.00 30.58 -15.18
N ALA A 23 25.96 30.33 -14.27
CA ALA A 23 26.33 28.97 -13.93
C ALA A 23 25.12 28.29 -13.27
N PRO A 24 24.63 27.15 -13.82
CA PRO A 24 23.61 26.38 -13.12
C PRO A 24 24.15 26.06 -11.72
N PRO A 25 23.34 26.14 -10.66
CA PRO A 25 23.78 25.65 -9.37
C PRO A 25 24.09 24.17 -9.55
N THR A 26 25.37 23.80 -9.57
CA THR A 26 25.82 22.41 -9.46
C THR A 26 25.62 21.98 -8.01
N SER A 27 24.37 21.98 -7.56
CA SER A 27 23.95 21.18 -6.42
C SER A 27 24.07 19.75 -6.89
N VAL A 28 25.23 19.14 -6.68
CA VAL A 28 25.33 17.69 -6.56
C VAL A 28 24.44 17.34 -5.38
N ALA A 29 23.16 17.08 -5.66
CA ALA A 29 22.23 16.54 -4.70
C ALA A 29 22.90 15.27 -4.16
N SER A 30 23.44 15.35 -2.94
CA SER A 30 24.03 14.21 -2.27
C SER A 30 22.88 13.23 -2.07
N GLN A 31 22.79 12.25 -2.97
CA GLN A 31 21.70 11.30 -3.00
C GLN A 31 21.89 10.39 -1.77
N ARG A 32 21.23 10.75 -0.67
CA ARG A 32 21.23 9.95 0.56
C ARG A 32 20.45 8.67 0.30
N ILE A 33 21.17 7.59 -0.01
CA ILE A 33 20.60 6.25 -0.07
C ILE A 33 20.46 5.75 1.37
N TYR A 34 19.23 5.73 1.87
CA TYR A 34 18.92 5.12 3.16
C TYR A 34 18.71 3.63 2.96
N VAL A 35 19.61 2.83 3.53
CA VAL A 35 19.50 1.37 3.55
C VAL A 35 18.78 0.97 4.84
N SER A 36 17.79 0.09 4.72
CA SER A 36 17.07 -0.47 5.87
C SER A 36 18.03 -1.22 6.80
N PRO A 37 17.92 -1.08 8.13
CA PRO A 37 18.72 -1.86 9.08
C PRO A 37 18.20 -3.29 9.25
N HIS A 38 17.06 -3.64 8.65
CA HIS A 38 16.45 -4.94 8.80
C HIS A 38 17.11 -6.01 7.92
N GLU A 39 17.12 -7.23 8.42
CA GLU A 39 17.61 -8.39 7.70
C GLU A 39 16.88 -8.56 6.36
N HIS A 40 17.60 -9.07 5.37
CA HIS A 40 17.01 -9.45 4.10
C HIS A 40 16.03 -10.60 4.31
N LEU A 41 14.75 -10.33 4.05
CA LEU A 41 13.73 -11.36 4.02
C LEU A 41 13.98 -12.31 2.85
N ASP A 42 13.84 -13.60 3.09
CA ASP A 42 13.83 -14.60 2.03
C ASP A 42 12.58 -14.41 1.15
N LEU A 43 12.80 -13.93 -0.08
CA LEU A 43 11.77 -13.69 -1.09
C LEU A 43 11.54 -14.90 -2.00
N THR A 44 11.95 -16.11 -1.59
CA THR A 44 11.65 -17.34 -2.33
C THR A 44 10.18 -17.34 -2.76
N PRO A 45 9.89 -17.45 -4.06
CA PRO A 45 8.54 -17.36 -4.57
C PRO A 45 7.64 -18.41 -3.93
N ARG A 46 6.64 -17.95 -3.19
CA ARG A 46 5.62 -18.78 -2.54
C ARG A 46 4.26 -18.22 -2.89
N THR A 47 3.25 -19.07 -3.00
CA THR A 47 1.89 -18.55 -3.14
C THR A 47 1.44 -17.96 -1.80
N ALA A 48 0.51 -17.00 -1.85
CA ALA A 48 -0.08 -16.45 -0.63
C ALA A 48 -0.69 -17.56 0.26
N TRP A 49 -1.24 -18.61 -0.37
CA TRP A 49 -1.76 -19.77 0.35
C TRP A 49 -0.66 -20.56 1.06
N ASP A 50 0.51 -20.74 0.46
CA ASP A 50 1.64 -21.46 1.10
C ASP A 50 2.10 -20.73 2.36
N ILE A 51 2.18 -19.39 2.30
CA ILE A 51 2.55 -18.57 3.45
C ILE A 51 1.52 -18.70 4.58
N VAL A 52 0.23 -18.55 4.25
CA VAL A 52 -0.87 -18.61 5.23
C VAL A 52 -1.02 -20.00 5.83
N SER A 53 -0.93 -21.06 5.01
CA SER A 53 -1.09 -22.44 5.47
C SER A 53 0.09 -22.89 6.33
N ALA A 54 1.33 -22.52 5.99
CA ALA A 54 2.50 -22.80 6.81
C ALA A 54 2.41 -22.11 8.19
N ALA A 55 2.06 -20.83 8.21
CA ALA A 55 1.85 -20.09 9.47
C ALA A 55 0.70 -20.69 10.30
N SER A 56 -0.39 -21.09 9.65
CA SER A 56 -1.54 -21.68 10.33
C SER A 56 -1.24 -23.07 10.92
N ALA A 57 -0.35 -23.85 10.30
CA ALA A 57 0.08 -25.13 10.83
C ALA A 57 0.89 -24.98 12.13
N LEU A 58 1.74 -23.95 12.23
CA LEU A 58 2.55 -23.66 13.42
C LEU A 58 1.72 -23.15 14.61
N HIS A 59 0.52 -22.64 14.35
CA HIS A 59 -0.32 -21.96 15.33
C HIS A 59 -1.74 -22.52 15.36
N ALA A 60 -1.91 -23.81 15.07
CA ALA A 60 -3.20 -24.45 14.82
C ALA A 60 -4.30 -24.09 15.83
N ASP A 61 -3.98 -24.14 17.12
CA ASP A 61 -4.94 -23.91 18.22
C ASP A 61 -4.99 -22.44 18.68
N LYS A 62 -4.16 -21.56 18.11
CA LYS A 62 -4.23 -20.12 18.39
C LYS A 62 -5.35 -19.47 17.58
N VAL A 63 -5.88 -18.39 18.13
CA VAL A 63 -6.91 -17.56 17.48
C VAL A 63 -6.30 -16.87 16.27
N ALA A 64 -6.87 -17.12 15.10
CA ALA A 64 -6.45 -16.52 13.82
C ALA A 64 -7.27 -15.27 13.47
N LEU A 65 -8.55 -15.28 13.84
CA LEU A 65 -9.50 -14.23 13.48
C LEU A 65 -10.50 -14.01 14.63
N ILE A 66 -10.82 -12.75 14.89
CA ILE A 66 -11.88 -12.35 15.82
C ILE A 66 -12.87 -11.47 15.04
N CYS A 67 -14.15 -11.83 15.05
CA CYS A 67 -15.19 -10.97 14.52
C CYS A 67 -15.47 -9.83 15.51
N GLY A 68 -15.22 -8.58 15.11
CA GLY A 68 -15.47 -7.41 15.97
C GLY A 68 -16.95 -7.13 16.27
N VAL A 69 -17.88 -7.77 15.54
CA VAL A 69 -19.33 -7.58 15.75
C VAL A 69 -19.89 -8.65 16.68
N THR A 70 -19.63 -9.93 16.38
CA THR A 70 -20.17 -11.05 17.15
C THR A 70 -19.24 -11.53 18.26
N HIS A 71 -18.01 -11.01 18.33
CA HIS A 71 -16.92 -11.47 19.20
C HIS A 71 -16.56 -12.96 19.02
N LYS A 72 -17.05 -13.60 17.96
CA LYS A 72 -16.70 -14.98 17.63
C LYS A 72 -15.22 -15.07 17.27
N GLN A 73 -14.54 -16.04 17.85
CA GLN A 73 -13.13 -16.32 17.61
C GLN A 73 -13.02 -17.58 16.77
N VAL A 74 -12.09 -17.58 15.82
CA VAL A 74 -11.81 -18.72 14.95
C VAL A 74 -10.33 -19.04 15.04
N THR A 75 -10.01 -20.29 15.32
CA THR A 75 -8.64 -20.79 15.40
C THR A 75 -8.02 -20.94 14.00
N HIS A 76 -6.69 -21.03 13.91
CA HIS A 76 -6.01 -21.29 12.64
C HIS A 76 -6.47 -22.60 11.99
N ARG A 77 -6.73 -23.63 12.80
CA ARG A 77 -7.23 -24.93 12.33
C ARG A 77 -8.62 -24.79 11.68
N GLU A 78 -9.57 -24.16 12.37
CA GLU A 78 -10.93 -23.94 11.85
C GLU A 78 -10.93 -23.04 10.62
N PHE A 79 -10.08 -22.02 10.60
CA PHE A 79 -9.90 -21.15 9.46
C PHE A 79 -9.44 -21.92 8.21
N VAL A 80 -8.41 -22.75 8.33
CA VAL A 80 -7.89 -23.56 7.21
C VAL A 80 -8.94 -24.53 6.68
N VAL A 81 -9.69 -25.19 7.57
CA VAL A 81 -10.79 -26.09 7.17
C VAL A 81 -11.83 -25.33 6.35
N SER A 82 -12.22 -24.16 6.82
CA SER A 82 -13.24 -23.32 6.16
C SER A 82 -12.78 -22.82 4.79
N VAL A 83 -11.53 -22.34 4.70
CA VAL A 83 -10.97 -21.88 3.42
C VAL A 83 -10.91 -23.02 2.40
N LYS A 84 -10.53 -24.24 2.81
CA LYS A 84 -10.55 -25.41 1.93
C LYS A 84 -11.96 -25.74 1.43
N ALA A 85 -12.96 -25.69 2.31
CA ALA A 85 -14.35 -25.91 1.93
C ALA A 85 -14.86 -24.85 0.93
N ILE A 86 -14.55 -23.58 1.16
CA ILE A 86 -14.88 -22.49 0.24
C ILE A 86 -14.16 -22.68 -1.11
N ALA A 87 -12.86 -23.01 -1.08
CA ALA A 87 -12.08 -23.25 -2.29
C ALA A 87 -12.64 -24.39 -3.13
N ALA A 88 -13.02 -25.51 -2.50
CA ALA A 88 -13.69 -26.62 -3.17
C ALA A 88 -15.02 -26.18 -3.81
N SER A 89 -15.83 -25.40 -3.10
CA SER A 89 -17.09 -24.86 -3.63
C SER A 89 -16.89 -23.85 -4.78
N LEU A 90 -15.77 -23.11 -4.79
CA LEU A 90 -15.40 -22.24 -5.89
C LEU A 90 -14.92 -23.04 -7.10
N ALA A 91 -14.13 -24.09 -6.88
CA ALA A 91 -13.68 -25.00 -7.93
C ALA A 91 -14.87 -25.69 -8.63
N GLN A 92 -15.86 -26.15 -7.86
CA GLN A 92 -17.12 -26.68 -8.40
C GLN A 92 -17.88 -25.68 -9.28
N ARG A 93 -17.70 -24.38 -9.05
CA ARG A 93 -18.30 -23.30 -9.85
C ARG A 93 -17.42 -22.86 -11.02
N GLY A 94 -16.38 -23.64 -11.35
CA GLY A 94 -15.49 -23.39 -12.48
C GLY A 94 -14.41 -22.35 -12.23
N VAL A 95 -14.17 -21.93 -10.98
CA VAL A 95 -13.07 -21.01 -10.67
C VAL A 95 -11.74 -21.76 -10.79
N THR A 96 -10.88 -21.29 -11.69
CA THR A 96 -9.55 -21.87 -11.96
C THR A 96 -8.46 -20.80 -11.89
N LYS A 97 -7.18 -21.23 -11.97
CA LYS A 97 -6.04 -20.30 -12.00
C LYS A 97 -6.20 -19.30 -13.15
N GLY A 98 -6.04 -18.01 -12.85
CA GLY A 98 -6.24 -16.92 -13.81
C GLY A 98 -7.66 -16.32 -13.81
N THR A 99 -8.61 -16.95 -13.11
CA THR A 99 -9.95 -16.38 -12.91
C THR A 99 -9.88 -15.22 -11.93
N VAL A 100 -10.37 -14.04 -12.34
CA VAL A 100 -10.51 -12.88 -11.46
C VAL A 100 -11.94 -12.82 -10.95
N ARG A 101 -12.11 -12.77 -9.62
CA ARG A 101 -13.43 -12.71 -8.99
C ARG A 101 -13.54 -11.48 -8.11
N LYS A 102 -14.54 -10.64 -8.38
CA LYS A 102 -14.91 -9.53 -7.49
C LYS A 102 -15.68 -10.10 -6.30
N GLY A 103 -15.12 -9.94 -5.10
CA GLY A 103 -15.81 -10.22 -3.85
C GLY A 103 -16.47 -8.94 -3.34
N THR A 104 -17.79 -8.94 -3.18
CA THR A 104 -18.50 -7.94 -2.38
C THR A 104 -18.99 -8.67 -1.13
N MET A 105 -18.12 -8.79 -0.13
CA MET A 105 -18.45 -9.47 1.11
C MET A 105 -18.05 -8.57 2.28
N THR A 106 -18.97 -8.39 3.23
CA THR A 106 -18.69 -7.69 4.48
C THR A 106 -17.94 -8.62 5.42
N SER A 107 -17.10 -8.08 6.29
CA SER A 107 -16.31 -8.85 7.26
C SER A 107 -17.18 -9.72 8.19
N ALA A 108 -18.38 -9.23 8.54
CA ALA A 108 -19.37 -9.98 9.30
C ALA A 108 -19.89 -11.21 8.54
N ALA A 109 -20.25 -11.04 7.25
CA ALA A 109 -20.76 -12.14 6.43
C ALA A 109 -19.71 -13.24 6.16
N PHE A 110 -18.43 -12.89 6.23
CA PHE A 110 -17.35 -13.88 6.14
C PHE A 110 -17.20 -14.68 7.43
N THR A 111 -17.23 -14.02 8.58
CA THR A 111 -17.09 -14.66 9.90
C THR A 111 -18.27 -15.55 10.26
N ASP A 112 -19.49 -15.20 9.84
CA ASP A 112 -20.67 -16.04 10.01
C ASP A 112 -20.62 -17.35 9.21
N ARG A 113 -19.79 -17.42 8.16
CA ARG A 113 -19.59 -18.64 7.37
C ARG A 113 -18.46 -19.53 7.89
N LEU A 114 -17.76 -19.08 8.93
CA LEU A 114 -16.77 -19.89 9.65
C LEU A 114 -17.51 -20.67 10.75
N PRO A 115 -17.13 -21.95 10.98
CA PRO A 115 -17.75 -22.82 11.98
C PRO A 115 -17.73 -22.20 13.37
#